data_AF-A0A5J6U3Q2-F1
#
_entry.id   AF-A0A5J6U3Q2-F1
#
_cell.length_a   1.000
_cell.length_b   1.000
_cell.length_c   1.000
_cell.angle_alpha   90.00
_cell.angle_beta   90.00
_cell.angle_gamma   90.00
#
_symmetry.space_group_name_H-M   'P 1'
#
loop_
_entity.id
_entity.type
_entity.pdbx_description
1 polymer ?
#
loop_
_entity_poly.entity_id
_entity_poly.type
_entity_poly.pdbx_seq_one_letter_code
_entity_poly.pdbx_strand_id
1 'polypeptide(L)' 'MGIVVPANDFWAFDNELVRFGHFSGRGDYLGADLVESSDIVNLCADAFEAVWDRATPHEEYRPE' A
#
# COMPACT_ATOMS: atom_id res chain seq x y z
N MET A 1 -8.09 -9.27 15.86
CA MET A 1 -7.89 -7.81 15.67
C MET A 1 -7.44 -7.60 14.24
N GLY A 2 -8.15 -6.79 13.46
CA GLY A 2 -7.88 -6.58 12.03
C GLY A 2 -6.72 -5.61 11.79
N ILE A 3 -6.32 -5.45 10.52
CA ILE A 3 -5.31 -4.47 10.07
C ILE A 3 -6.05 -3.28 9.46
N VAL A 4 -5.62 -2.07 9.77
CA VAL A 4 -6.09 -0.86 9.07
C VAL A 4 -5.27 -0.74 7.80
N VAL A 5 -5.93 -0.79 6.64
CA VAL A 5 -5.28 -0.71 5.33
C VAL A 5 -5.83 0.50 4.58
N PRO A 6 -4.97 1.28 3.88
CA PRO A 6 -5.44 2.33 2.99
C PRO A 6 -6.43 1.82 1.95
N ALA A 7 -7.45 2.63 1.64
CA ALA A 7 -8.51 2.24 0.70
C ALA A 7 -8.04 2.19 -0.76
N ASN A 8 -7.05 3.02 -1.10
CA ASN A 8 -6.45 3.06 -2.42
C ASN A 8 -5.12 2.31 -2.41
N ASP A 9 -4.78 1.74 -3.56
CA ASP A 9 -3.46 1.18 -3.79
C ASP A 9 -2.39 2.28 -3.69
N PHE A 10 -1.26 1.94 -3.09
CA PHE A 10 -0.20 2.90 -2.81
C PHE A 10 1.19 2.26 -2.89
N TRP A 11 2.16 3.11 -3.18
CA TRP A 11 3.57 2.75 -3.17
C TRP A 11 4.25 3.58 -2.07
N ALA A 12 4.98 2.93 -1.17
CA ALA A 12 5.75 3.59 -0.12
C ALA A 12 7.24 3.61 -0.47
N PHE A 13 7.91 4.73 -0.22
CA PHE A 13 9.33 4.93 -0.51
C PHE A 13 10.03 5.49 0.72
N ASP A 14 11.06 4.77 1.16
CA ASP A 14 12.04 5.17 2.19
C ASP A 14 11.45 5.76 3.48
N ASN A 15 10.20 5.43 3.81
CA ASN A 15 9.43 6.04 4.92
C ASN A 15 9.35 7.57 4.86
N GLU A 16 9.38 8.15 3.66
CA GLU A 16 9.32 9.60 3.43
C GLU A 16 8.23 9.99 2.44
N LEU A 17 7.90 9.12 1.49
CA LEU A 17 6.97 9.43 0.40
C LEU A 17 6.01 8.28 0.15
N VAL A 18 4.73 8.62 -0.01
CA VAL A 18 3.70 7.69 -0.51
C VAL A 18 3.14 8.21 -1.83
N ARG A 19 3.01 7.31 -2.80
CA ARG A 19 2.32 7.56 -4.07
C ARG A 19 1.01 6.78 -4.11
N PHE A 20 -0.13 7.47 -4.04
CA PHE A 20 -1.45 6.86 -4.19
C PHE A 20 -1.83 6.77 -5.67
N GLY A 21 -2.16 5.57 -6.14
CA GLY A 21 -2.67 5.35 -7.49
C GLY A 21 -4.19 5.52 -7.55
N HIS A 22 -4.68 6.35 -8.47
CA HIS A 22 -6.11 6.54 -8.68
C HIS A 22 -6.57 5.81 -9.94
N PHE A 23 -7.57 4.95 -9.79
CA PHE A 23 -8.14 4.16 -10.87
C PHE A 23 -9.67 4.30 -10.90
N SER A 24 -10.25 4.27 -12.09
CA SER A 24 -11.70 4.23 -12.25
C SER A 24 -12.25 2.86 -11.82
N GLY A 25 -13.56 2.76 -11.60
CA GLY A 25 -14.20 1.47 -11.33
C GLY A 25 -14.10 0.45 -12.49
N ARG A 26 -13.62 0.87 -13.66
CA ARG A 26 -13.31 0.00 -14.81
C ARG A 26 -11.81 -0.30 -14.96
N GLY A 27 -10.99 0.19 -14.03
CA GLY A 27 -9.53 0.02 -14.04
C GLY A 27 -8.77 1.05 -14.88
N ASP A 28 -9.42 2.10 -15.39
CA ASP A 28 -8.72 3.16 -16.13
C ASP A 28 -7.81 3.96 -15.17
N TYR A 29 -6.54 4.20 -15.53
CA TYR A 29 -5.65 5.04 -14.72
C TYR A 29 -6.09 6.51 -14.79
N LEU A 30 -6.35 7.11 -13.63
CA LEU A 30 -6.83 8.49 -13.50
C LEU A 30 -5.75 9.46 -13.03
N GLY A 31 -4.63 8.95 -12.52
CA GLY A 31 -3.54 9.77 -12.00
C GLY A 31 -2.97 9.20 -10.71
N ALA A 32 -2.11 9.98 -10.07
CA ALA A 32 -1.55 9.65 -8.78
C ALA A 32 -1.22 10.90 -7.99
N ASP A 33 -1.34 10.80 -6.67
CA ASP A 33 -0.90 11.85 -5.74
C ASP A 33 0.39 11.41 -5.04
N LEU A 34 1.27 12.38 -4.80
CA LEU A 34 2.47 12.23 -4.00
C LEU A 34 2.24 12.91 -2.65
N VAL A 35 2.46 12.17 -1.56
CA VAL A 35 2.21 12.62 -0.20
C VAL A 35 3.44 12.39 0.67
N GLU A 36 3.96 13.48 1.25
CA GLU A 36 5.13 13.50 2.15
C GLU A 36 4.74 13.78 3.61
N SER A 37 3.43 13.87 3.90
CA SER A 37 2.95 14.07 5.27
C SER A 37 3.33 12.89 6.15
N SER A 38 4.10 13.15 7.21
CA SER A 38 4.62 12.12 8.11
C SER A 38 3.54 11.20 8.67
N ASP A 39 2.37 11.76 9.01
CA ASP A 39 1.27 10.97 9.59
C ASP A 39 0.70 9.96 8.58
N ILE A 40 0.59 10.36 7.31
CA ILE A 40 0.08 9.49 6.24
C ILE A 40 1.14 8.46 5.84
N VAL A 41 2.40 8.88 5.76
CA VAL A 41 3.53 7.99 5.43
C VAL A 41 3.65 6.90 6.47
N ASN A 42 3.64 7.24 7.77
CA ASN A 42 3.73 6.27 8.85
C ASN A 42 2.53 5.31 8.86
N LEU A 43 1.31 5.82 8.66
CA LEU A 43 0.12 4.96 8.55
C LEU A 43 0.24 3.92 7.43
N CYS A 44 0.74 4.33 6.27
CA CYS A 44 0.90 3.44 5.12
C CYS A 44 2.03 2.43 5.33
N ALA A 45 3.15 2.86 5.92
CA ALA A 45 4.26 1.98 6.27
C ALA A 45 3.84 0.91 7.29
N ASP A 46 3.16 1.31 8.38
CA ASP A 46 2.65 0.38 9.40
C ASP A 46 1.67 -0.63 8.82
N ALA A 47 0.79 -0.18 7.91
CA ALA A 47 -0.14 -1.06 7.21
C ALA A 47 0.60 -2.06 6.30
N PHE A 48 1.63 -1.60 5.59
CA PHE A 48 2.44 -2.45 4.71
C PHE A 48 3.16 -3.54 5.51
N GLU A 49 3.89 -3.17 6.58
CA GLU A 49 4.60 -4.13 7.45
C GLU A 49 3.62 -5.14 8.09
N ALA A 50 2.46 -4.67 8.58
CA ALA A 50 1.47 -5.56 9.15
C ALA A 50 0.91 -6.58 8.15
N VAL A 51 0.74 -6.19 6.88
CA VAL A 51 0.34 -7.10 5.80
C VAL A 51 1.49 -8.04 5.44
N TRP A 52 2.71 -7.52 5.35
CA TRP A 52 3.91 -8.29 5.00
C TRP A 52 4.17 -9.43 5.99
N ASP A 53 4.06 -9.16 7.30
CA ASP A 53 4.19 -10.16 8.37
C ASP A 53 3.18 -11.32 8.28
N ARG A 54 2.07 -11.11 7.57
CA ARG A 54 1.01 -12.11 7.38
C ARG A 54 1.03 -12.74 5.99
N ALA A 55 1.80 -12.19 5.07
CA ALA A 55 1.87 -12.68 3.71
C ALA A 55 2.59 -14.03 3.67
N THR A 56 2.19 -14.88 2.72
CA THR A 56 2.97 -16.08 2.40
C THR A 56 4.30 -15.63 1.77
N PRO A 57 5.46 -16.08 2.27
CA PRO A 57 6.74 -15.80 1.63
C PRO A 57 6.70 -16.17 0.15
N HIS A 58 7.29 -15.33 -0.70
CA HIS A 58 7.17 -15.53 -2.16
C HIS A 58 7.70 -16.90 -2.62
N GLU A 59 8.75 -17.41 -1.98
CA GLU A 59 9.33 -18.73 -2.27
C GLU A 59 8.41 -19.91 -1.89
N GLU A 60 7.48 -19.68 -0.96
CA GLU A 60 6.48 -20.66 -0.53
C GLU A 60 5.16 -20.51 -1.30
N TYR A 61 4.98 -19.41 -2.03
CA TYR A 61 3.75 -19.13 -2.77
C TYR A 61 3.56 -20.11 -3.93
N ARG A 62 2.41 -20.80 -3.93
CA ARG A 62 2.01 -21.75 -4.97
C ARG A 62 0.68 -21.29 -5.57
N PRO A 63 0.69 -20.64 -6.75
CA PRO A 63 -0.54 -20.38 -7.48
C PRO A 63 -1.13 -21.72 -7.98
N GLU A 64 -2.43 -21.91 -7.83
CA GLU A 64 -3.17 -23.08 -8.34
C GLU A 64 -3.26 -23.07 -9.88
#